data_AF-V6M1Y5-F1
#
_entry.id   AF-V6M1Y5-F1
#
_cell.length_a   1.000
_cell.length_b   1.000
_cell.length_c   1.000
_cell.angle_alpha   90.00
_cell.angle_beta   90.00
_cell.angle_gamma   90.00
#
_symmetry.space_group_name_H-M   'P 1'
#
loop_
_entity.id
_entity.type
_entity.pdbx_description
1 polymer ?
#
loop_
_entity_poly.entity_id
_entity_poly.type
_entity_poly.pdbx_seq_one_letter_code
_entity_poly.pdbx_strand_id
1 'polypeptide(L)'
;MNHSTMHEPLEARRMIVREFIELINTTPDEEGQAAVQKFLRYLQSLLRIKQVVPPVVEIMTVIKHTKPVLYHSARRTVLKTSNLYMLFQVDMSLSLAQERLDQYRD
;
A
#
# COMPACT_ATOMS: atom_id res chain seq x y z
N MET A 1 12.98 -6.49 -34.83
CA MET A 1 13.61 -5.40 -34.07
C MET A 1 12.57 -4.32 -33.81
N ASN A 2 12.42 -4.00 -32.52
CA ASN A 2 11.83 -2.83 -31.86
C ASN A 2 10.62 -2.12 -32.47
N HIS A 3 9.52 -2.12 -31.72
CA HIS A 3 8.81 -0.93 -31.20
C HIS A 3 7.55 -1.42 -30.47
N SER A 4 7.60 -1.58 -29.14
CA SER A 4 6.43 -1.50 -28.23
C SER A 4 6.83 -1.97 -26.83
N THR A 5 7.22 -1.05 -25.95
CA THR A 5 7.20 -1.20 -24.47
C THR A 5 7.64 0.14 -23.85
N MET A 6 6.92 1.22 -24.17
CA MET A 6 7.12 2.55 -23.55
C MET A 6 5.89 3.01 -22.74
N HIS A 7 5.01 2.09 -22.34
CA HIS A 7 3.82 2.39 -21.52
C HIS A 7 3.87 1.85 -20.07
N GLU A 8 4.93 1.14 -19.66
CA GLU A 8 4.79 0.15 -18.58
C GLU A 8 4.91 0.64 -17.12
N PRO A 9 5.72 1.68 -16.77
CA PRO A 9 5.90 2.03 -15.35
C PRO A 9 4.79 2.89 -14.73
N LEU A 10 4.24 3.86 -15.47
CA LEU A 10 3.23 4.78 -14.94
C LEU A 10 1.90 4.07 -14.70
N GLU A 11 1.47 3.26 -15.68
CA GLU A 11 0.26 2.44 -15.57
C GLU A 11 0.35 1.43 -14.41
N ALA A 12 1.52 0.82 -14.20
CA ALA A 12 1.73 -0.05 -13.04
C ALA A 12 1.55 0.70 -11.71
N ARG A 13 2.06 1.93 -11.60
CA ARG A 13 1.86 2.77 -10.40
C ARG A 13 0.39 3.15 -10.21
N ARG A 14 -0.30 3.55 -11.29
CA ARG A 14 -1.75 3.85 -11.26
C ARG A 14 -2.55 2.64 -10.78
N MET A 15 -2.25 1.45 -11.29
CA MET A 15 -2.90 0.21 -10.87
C MET A 15 -2.70 -0.07 -9.37
N ILE A 16 -1.47 0.06 -8.86
CA ILE A 16 -1.17 -0.12 -7.43
C ILE A 16 -2.00 0.85 -6.56
N VAL A 17 -2.10 2.12 -6.98
CA VAL A 17 -2.87 3.14 -6.24
C VAL A 17 -4.38 2.89 -6.35
N ARG A 18 -4.89 2.43 -7.49
CA ARG A 18 -6.30 2.04 -7.64
C ARG A 18 -6.66 0.86 -6.74
N GLU A 19 -5.84 -0.19 -6.72
CA GLU A 19 -6.02 -1.34 -5.82
C GLU A 19 -5.98 -0.92 -4.35
N PHE A 20 -5.10 0.02 -3.99
CA PHE A 20 -5.06 0.60 -2.65
C PHE A 20 -6.35 1.32 -2.27
N ILE A 21 -6.84 2.19 -3.15
CA ILE A 21 -8.07 2.96 -2.92
C ILE A 21 -9.26 2.01 -2.76
N GLU A 22 -9.37 1.00 -3.63
CA GLU A 22 -10.40 -0.04 -3.51
C GLU A 22 -10.29 -0.80 -2.19
N LEU A 23 -9.07 -1.17 -1.78
CA LEU A 23 -8.81 -1.83 -0.51
C LEU A 23 -9.30 -0.98 0.67
N ILE A 24 -8.95 0.30 0.73
CA ILE A 24 -9.37 1.20 1.83
C ILE A 24 -10.88 1.39 1.87
N ASN A 25 -11.50 1.56 0.70
CA ASN A 25 -12.94 1.80 0.60
C ASN A 25 -13.76 0.57 0.99
N THR A 26 -13.25 -0.63 0.70
CA THR A 26 -13.97 -1.90 0.92
C THR A 26 -13.58 -2.62 2.20
N THR A 27 -12.54 -2.16 2.91
CA THR A 27 -12.06 -2.81 4.14
C THR A 27 -12.42 -1.95 5.36
N PRO A 28 -13.19 -2.49 6.32
CA PRO A 28 -13.53 -1.77 7.55
C PRO A 28 -12.28 -1.49 8.39
N ASP A 29 -12.33 -0.43 9.21
CA ASP A 29 -11.29 -0.15 10.19
C ASP A 29 -11.56 -0.95 11.47
N GLU A 30 -11.14 -2.21 11.48
CA GLU A 30 -11.41 -3.13 12.58
C GLU A 30 -10.28 -4.14 12.79
N GLU A 31 -10.29 -4.79 13.95
CA GLU A 31 -9.28 -5.80 14.31
C GLU A 31 -9.61 -7.20 13.78
N GLY A 32 -10.70 -7.34 13.01
CA GLY A 32 -11.18 -8.61 12.48
C GLY A 32 -10.12 -9.35 11.65
N GLN A 33 -9.95 -10.65 11.89
CA GLN A 33 -8.95 -11.47 11.20
C GLN A 33 -9.07 -11.37 9.68
N ALA A 34 -10.28 -11.32 9.14
CA ALA A 34 -10.52 -11.20 7.71
C ALA A 34 -9.98 -9.89 7.13
N ALA A 35 -10.24 -8.76 7.79
CA ALA A 35 -9.76 -7.43 7.39
C ALA A 35 -8.22 -7.36 7.47
N VAL A 36 -7.65 -7.80 8.59
CA VAL A 36 -6.20 -7.83 8.81
C VAL A 36 -5.50 -8.68 7.75
N GLN A 37 -6.00 -9.89 7.48
CA GLN A 37 -5.41 -10.78 6.48
C GLN A 37 -5.55 -10.22 5.05
N LYS A 38 -6.67 -9.56 4.72
CA LYS A 38 -6.85 -8.88 3.44
C LYS A 38 -5.79 -7.78 3.25
N PHE A 39 -5.58 -6.95 4.26
CA PHE A 39 -4.55 -5.91 4.23
C PHE A 39 -3.13 -6.46 4.14
N LEU A 40 -2.78 -7.49 4.92
CA LEU A 40 -1.46 -8.10 4.86
C LEU A 40 -1.16 -8.75 3.50
N ARG A 41 -2.15 -9.38 2.86
CA ARG A 41 -2.00 -9.91 1.50
C ARG A 41 -1.69 -8.83 0.49
N TYR A 42 -2.33 -7.67 0.61
CA TYR A 42 -2.01 -6.51 -0.22
C TYR A 42 -0.57 -6.03 0.03
N LEU A 43 -0.13 -5.86 1.27
CA LEU A 43 1.27 -5.48 1.54
C LEU A 43 2.28 -6.51 1.00
N GLN A 44 1.95 -7.80 1.06
CA GLN A 44 2.78 -8.86 0.49
C GLN A 44 2.85 -8.78 -1.04
N SER A 45 1.76 -8.39 -1.72
CA SER A 45 1.80 -8.22 -3.18
C SER A 45 2.73 -7.08 -3.56
N LEU A 46 2.74 -5.97 -2.82
CA LEU A 46 3.65 -4.85 -3.05
C LEU A 46 5.13 -5.26 -2.99
N LEU A 47 5.50 -6.10 -2.01
CA LEU A 47 6.88 -6.60 -1.87
C LEU A 47 7.32 -7.50 -3.03
N ARG A 48 6.39 -8.01 -3.85
CA ARG A 48 6.68 -8.88 -5.00
C ARG A 48 6.82 -8.11 -6.32
N ILE A 49 6.44 -6.83 -6.35
CA ILE A 49 6.52 -6.00 -7.55
C ILE A 49 8.00 -5.74 -7.87
N LYS A 50 8.41 -6.04 -9.11
CA LYS A 50 9.79 -5.85 -9.58
C LYS A 50 9.93 -4.80 -10.67
N GLN A 51 8.80 -4.45 -11.30
CA GLN A 51 8.76 -3.57 -12.48
C GLN A 51 8.84 -2.10 -12.08
N VAL A 52 8.31 -1.76 -10.91
CA VAL A 52 8.31 -0.40 -10.36
C VAL A 52 8.53 -0.43 -8.85
N VAL A 53 9.04 0.67 -8.31
CA VAL A 53 9.04 0.91 -6.87
C VAL A 53 7.61 1.33 -6.48
N PRO A 54 6.90 0.57 -5.62
CA PRO A 54 5.57 0.96 -5.17
C PRO A 54 5.66 2.16 -4.21
N PRO A 55 4.63 3.04 -4.14
CA PRO A 55 4.55 4.15 -3.19
C PRO A 55 4.18 3.65 -1.78
N VAL A 56 5.01 2.76 -1.22
CA VAL A 56 4.69 2.06 0.04
C VAL A 56 4.66 3.02 1.22
N VAL A 57 5.52 4.03 1.24
CA VAL A 57 5.56 5.02 2.35
C VAL A 57 4.26 5.81 2.40
N GLU A 58 3.79 6.26 1.24
CA GLU A 58 2.55 7.00 1.08
C GLU A 58 1.34 6.13 1.49
N ILE A 59 1.28 4.89 0.98
CA ILE A 59 0.25 3.90 1.33
C ILE A 59 0.20 3.65 2.85
N MET A 60 1.35 3.38 3.46
CA MET A 60 1.45 3.08 4.89
C MET A 60 1.08 4.28 5.76
N THR A 61 1.38 5.49 5.29
CA THR A 61 1.00 6.73 5.99
C THR A 61 -0.51 6.94 5.92
N VAL A 62 -1.11 6.84 4.73
CA VAL A 62 -2.56 7.04 4.56
C VAL A 62 -3.35 6.00 5.36
N ILE A 63 -2.99 4.71 5.31
CA ILE A 63 -3.71 3.69 6.07
C ILE A 63 -3.56 3.87 7.59
N LYS A 64 -2.38 4.29 8.10
CA LYS A 64 -2.16 4.59 9.52
C LYS A 64 -3.11 5.69 10.03
N HIS A 65 -3.41 6.68 9.20
CA HIS A 65 -4.29 7.78 9.55
C HIS A 65 -5.78 7.51 9.28
N THR A 66 -6.11 6.79 8.20
CA THR A 66 -7.51 6.58 7.77
C THR A 66 -8.12 5.31 8.35
N LYS A 67 -7.30 4.30 8.65
CA LYS A 67 -7.70 3.01 9.21
C LYS A 67 -6.74 2.59 10.35
N PRO A 68 -6.60 3.41 11.41
CA PRO A 68 -5.63 3.18 12.49
C PRO A 68 -5.82 1.84 13.20
N VAL A 69 -7.06 1.38 13.40
CA VAL A 69 -7.35 0.12 14.10
C VAL A 69 -6.83 -1.07 13.29
N LEU A 70 -7.11 -1.08 11.97
CA LEU A 70 -6.61 -2.08 11.04
C LEU A 70 -5.07 -2.04 10.95
N TYR A 71 -4.48 -0.86 10.85
CA TYR A 71 -3.03 -0.68 10.78
C TYR A 71 -2.33 -1.25 12.03
N HIS A 72 -2.78 -0.87 13.22
CA HIS A 72 -2.16 -1.34 14.46
C HIS A 72 -2.38 -2.83 14.68
N SER A 73 -3.55 -3.36 14.31
CA SER A 73 -3.84 -4.79 14.38
C SER A 73 -2.93 -5.60 13.45
N ALA A 74 -2.77 -5.17 12.20
CA ALA A 74 -1.87 -5.80 11.25
C ALA A 74 -0.39 -5.72 11.69
N ARG A 75 0.03 -4.59 12.28
CA ARG A 75 1.39 -4.45 12.83
C ARG A 75 1.67 -5.49 13.93
N ARG A 76 0.69 -5.76 14.80
CA ARG A 76 0.82 -6.72 15.91
C ARG A 76 0.93 -8.17 15.44
N THR A 77 0.34 -8.52 14.29
CA THR A 77 0.35 -9.89 13.77
C THR A 77 1.61 -10.24 12.98
N VAL A 78 2.35 -9.23 12.52
CA VAL A 78 3.59 -9.43 11.74
C VAL A 78 4.79 -9.65 12.67
N LEU A 79 5.51 -10.76 12.45
CA LEU A 79 6.76 -11.03 13.15
C LEU A 79 7.81 -9.95 12.84
N LYS A 80 8.58 -9.54 13.85
CA LYS A 80 9.64 -8.52 13.70
C LYS A 80 10.72 -8.89 12.68
N THR A 81 10.91 -10.19 12.44
CA THR A 81 11.86 -10.73 11.44
C THR A 81 11.32 -10.72 10.02
N SER A 82 10.04 -10.41 9.81
CA SER A 82 9.42 -10.32 8.48
C SER A 82 9.76 -8.99 7.81
N ASN A 83 10.02 -9.02 6.50
CA ASN A 83 10.20 -7.80 5.71
C ASN A 83 8.98 -6.86 5.76
N LEU A 84 7.79 -7.41 5.98
CA LEU A 84 6.58 -6.61 6.18
C LEU A 84 6.69 -5.70 7.41
N TYR A 85 7.43 -6.12 8.45
CA TYR A 85 7.59 -5.34 9.66
C TYR A 85 8.24 -3.98 9.40
N MET A 86 9.16 -3.92 8.43
CA MET A 86 9.81 -2.67 8.02
C MET A 86 8.81 -1.65 7.46
N LEU A 87 7.75 -2.12 6.78
CA LEU A 87 6.71 -1.25 6.23
C LEU A 87 5.94 -0.51 7.34
N PHE A 88 5.90 -1.05 8.56
CA PHE A 88 5.27 -0.40 9.70
C PHE A 88 6.18 0.58 10.44
N GLN A 89 7.42 0.77 9.99
CA GLN A 89 8.37 1.72 10.59
C GLN A 89 8.55 2.98 9.74
N VAL A 90 7.96 3.04 8.55
CA VAL A 90 8.02 4.22 7.69
C VAL A 90 6.95 5.23 8.12
N ASP A 91 7.30 6.50 7.99
CA ASP A 91 6.39 7.61 8.30
C ASP A 91 6.72 8.80 7.40
N MET A 92 5.70 9.58 7.07
CA MET A 92 5.84 10.88 6.40
C MET A 92 4.64 11.77 6.75
N SER A 93 4.67 13.02 6.29
CA SER A 93 3.49 13.88 6.39
C SER A 93 2.31 13.29 5.61
N LEU A 94 1.13 13.23 6.25
CA LEU A 94 -0.12 12.79 5.62
C LEU A 94 -0.47 13.65 4.39
N SER A 95 -0.29 14.96 4.46
CA SER A 95 -0.62 15.85 3.33
C SER A 95 0.27 15.57 2.13
N LEU A 96 1.57 15.34 2.35
CA LEU A 96 2.50 14.98 1.28
C LEU A 96 2.23 13.57 0.73
N ALA A 97 1.81 12.63 1.58
CA ALA A 97 1.43 11.29 1.15
C ALA A 97 0.22 11.33 0.20
N GLN A 98 -0.80 12.12 0.56
CA GLN A 98 -1.99 12.31 -0.26
C GLN A 98 -1.64 12.97 -1.60
N GLU A 99 -0.88 14.08 -1.57
CA GLU A 99 -0.43 14.79 -2.78
C GLU A 99 0.29 13.85 -3.76
N ARG A 100 1.18 12.99 -3.25
CA ARG A 100 1.92 12.03 -4.09
C ARG A 100 1.06 10.91 -4.65
N LEU A 101 0.06 10.44 -3.91
CA LEU A 101 -0.87 9.43 -4.41
C LEU A 101 -1.84 10.02 -5.44
N ASP A 102 -2.25 11.27 -5.28
CA ASP A 102 -3.14 11.97 -6.21
C ASP A 102 -2.52 12.13 -7.61
N GLN A 103 -1.18 12.12 -7.73
CA GLN A 103 -0.48 12.09 -9.03
C GLN A 103 -0.79 10.86 -9.89
N TYR A 104 -1.40 9.82 -9.32
CA TYR A 104 -1.72 8.56 -10.00
C TYR A 104 -3.23 8.33 -10.14
N ARG A 105 -4.07 9.34 -9.89
CA ARG A 105 -5.54 9.21 -9.82
C ARG A 105 -6.30 9.35 -11.15
N ASP A 106 -5.61 9.56 -12.27
CA ASP A 106 -6.22 9.69 -13.61
C ASP A 106 -7.10 8.49 -14.00
#